data_AF-A0A1H9HCL8-F1
#
_entry.id   AF-A0A1H9HCL8-F1
#
_cell.length_a   1.000
_cell.length_b   1.000
_cell.length_c   1.000
_cell.angle_alpha   90.00
_cell.angle_beta   90.00
_cell.angle_gamma   90.00
#
_symmetry.space_group_name_H-M   'P 1'
#
loop_
_entity.id
_entity.type
_entity.pdbx_description
1 polymer ?
#
loop_
_entity_poly.entity_id
_entity_poly.type
_entity_poly.pdbx_seq_one_letter_code
_entity_poly.pdbx_strand_id
1 'polypeptide(L)'
;MTFNPSLDYIVDVEDFRLGITNRTTSELMLPGGKGINVSTVLGNLGIPNTAIYFSAGFVGKEITRRVQESGVRAEEIVLSEGCSRINVKLREMEGTEINGMGPAVSQEGIDALYQKLEKLVSGDYLVLAGSIPSTMPETIYRDIMEKLDGRGVF
;
A
#
# COMPACT_ATOMS: atom_id res chain seq x y z
N MET A 1 -4.37 -3.23 6.37
CA MET A 1 -4.77 -2.08 5.53
C MET A 1 -3.59 -1.14 5.29
N THR A 2 -3.47 -0.58 4.08
CA THR A 2 -2.50 0.49 3.73
C THR A 2 -3.20 1.63 3.00
N PHE A 3 -2.99 2.89 3.40
CA PHE A 3 -3.59 4.04 2.70
C PHE A 3 -2.81 4.49 1.47
N ASN A 4 -1.49 4.42 1.47
CA ASN A 4 -0.66 4.86 0.35
C ASN A 4 0.26 3.73 -0.14
N PRO A 5 -0.31 2.68 -0.78
CA PRO A 5 0.51 1.61 -1.33
C PRO A 5 1.40 2.14 -2.46
N SER A 6 2.48 1.42 -2.71
CA SER A 6 3.47 1.77 -3.72
C SER A 6 3.74 0.61 -4.67
N LEU A 7 4.24 0.92 -5.84
CA LEU A 7 5.03 -0.03 -6.63
C LEU A 7 6.50 0.30 -6.34
N ASP A 8 7.17 -0.56 -5.59
CA ASP A 8 8.58 -0.38 -5.26
C ASP A 8 9.43 -0.87 -6.44
N TYR A 9 10.05 0.07 -7.15
CA TYR A 9 11.03 -0.18 -8.20
C TYR A 9 12.42 -0.21 -7.59
N ILE A 10 12.92 -1.41 -7.37
CA ILE A 10 14.19 -1.69 -6.74
C ILE A 10 15.21 -1.96 -7.83
N VAL A 11 16.27 -1.17 -7.86
CA VAL A 11 17.28 -1.21 -8.90
C VAL A 11 18.67 -1.30 -8.31
N ASP A 12 19.53 -2.01 -9.04
CA ASP A 12 20.96 -2.08 -8.78
C ASP A 12 21.68 -1.27 -9.87
N VAL A 13 22.61 -0.43 -9.44
CA VAL A 13 23.40 0.46 -10.30
C VAL A 13 24.83 0.42 -9.79
N GLU A 14 25.70 -0.22 -10.56
CA GLU A 14 27.14 -0.22 -10.28
C GLU A 14 27.71 1.20 -10.41
N ASP A 15 28.58 1.58 -9.47
CA ASP A 15 29.28 2.87 -9.45
C ASP A 15 28.36 4.08 -9.73
N PHE A 16 27.24 4.19 -8.98
CA PHE A 16 26.30 5.30 -9.16
C PHE A 16 27.00 6.67 -9.10
N ARG A 17 26.71 7.53 -10.09
CA ARG A 17 27.27 8.88 -10.18
C ARG A 17 26.19 9.95 -10.34
N LEU A 18 26.28 10.98 -9.52
CA LEU A 18 25.42 12.17 -9.61
C LEU A 18 25.70 12.96 -10.89
N GLY A 19 24.65 13.53 -11.49
CA GLY A 19 24.76 14.45 -12.62
C GLY A 19 25.00 13.79 -13.98
N ILE A 20 25.02 12.47 -14.07
CA ILE A 20 25.17 11.72 -15.34
C ILE A 20 24.08 10.66 -15.53
N THR A 21 24.01 10.11 -16.75
CA THR A 21 23.14 8.96 -17.03
C THR A 21 23.73 7.69 -16.44
N ASN A 22 23.00 7.07 -15.52
CA ASN A 22 23.31 5.77 -14.94
C ASN A 22 22.51 4.67 -15.66
N ARG A 23 23.00 3.43 -15.63
CA ARG A 23 22.31 2.25 -16.18
C ARG A 23 22.16 1.20 -15.08
N THR A 24 20.98 0.61 -15.02
CA THR A 24 20.65 -0.48 -14.11
C THR A 24 21.34 -1.78 -14.56
N THR A 25 21.83 -2.55 -13.59
CA THR A 25 22.34 -3.92 -13.80
C THR A 25 21.29 -4.97 -13.46
N SER A 26 20.36 -4.61 -12.57
CA SER A 26 19.24 -5.44 -12.14
C SER A 26 18.04 -4.57 -11.78
N GLU A 27 16.84 -5.11 -11.98
CA GLU A 27 15.58 -4.43 -11.76
C GLU A 27 14.54 -5.38 -11.17
N LEU A 28 13.79 -4.91 -10.19
CA LEU A 28 12.70 -5.66 -9.56
C LEU A 28 11.57 -4.71 -9.18
N MET A 29 10.33 -5.08 -9.52
CA MET A 29 9.14 -4.36 -9.08
C MET A 29 8.32 -5.20 -8.10
N LEU A 30 8.00 -4.65 -6.94
CA LEU A 30 7.19 -5.32 -5.92
C LEU A 30 6.08 -4.41 -5.41
N PRO A 31 4.90 -4.96 -5.07
CA PRO A 31 3.89 -4.16 -4.38
C PRO A 31 4.41 -3.83 -2.98
N GLY A 32 4.41 -2.55 -2.65
CA GLY A 32 4.88 -2.00 -1.38
C GLY A 32 3.75 -1.37 -0.58
N GLY A 33 3.96 -1.31 0.74
CA GLY A 33 3.01 -0.76 1.70
C GLY A 33 2.96 -1.62 2.95
N LYS A 34 3.02 -0.99 4.14
CA LYS A 34 3.17 -1.76 5.39
C LYS A 34 2.07 -2.80 5.59
N GLY A 35 0.81 -2.45 5.35
CA GLY A 35 -0.30 -3.40 5.43
C GLY A 35 -0.28 -4.46 4.33
N ILE A 36 0.23 -4.16 3.13
CA ILE A 36 0.43 -5.15 2.07
C ILE A 36 1.52 -6.14 2.49
N ASN A 37 2.65 -5.67 2.99
CA ASN A 37 3.75 -6.51 3.48
C ASN A 37 3.29 -7.44 4.62
N VAL A 38 2.49 -6.92 5.57
CA VAL A 38 1.88 -7.74 6.63
C VAL A 38 1.01 -8.84 6.01
N SER A 39 0.12 -8.49 5.07
CA SER A 39 -0.72 -9.46 4.37
C SER A 39 0.08 -10.53 3.61
N THR A 40 1.18 -10.15 2.96
CA THR A 40 2.09 -11.08 2.27
C THR A 40 2.77 -12.03 3.26
N VAL A 41 3.26 -11.53 4.40
CA VAL A 41 3.86 -12.38 5.44
C VAL A 41 2.83 -13.36 6.01
N LEU A 42 1.62 -12.88 6.34
CA LEU A 42 0.54 -13.75 6.81
C LEU A 42 0.18 -14.82 5.76
N GLY A 43 0.12 -14.45 4.48
CA GLY A 43 -0.12 -15.38 3.37
C GLY A 43 0.97 -16.45 3.26
N ASN A 44 2.25 -16.06 3.36
CA ASN A 44 3.38 -17.00 3.35
C ASN A 44 3.36 -17.98 4.54
N LEU A 45 2.77 -17.58 5.66
CA LEU A 45 2.56 -18.43 6.84
C LEU A 45 1.28 -19.29 6.75
N GLY A 46 0.54 -19.23 5.63
CA GLY A 46 -0.70 -19.95 5.43
C GLY A 46 -1.89 -19.38 6.20
N ILE A 47 -1.79 -18.14 6.71
CA ILE A 47 -2.87 -17.47 7.45
C ILE A 47 -3.76 -16.71 6.45
N PRO A 48 -5.04 -17.11 6.30
CA PRO A 48 -5.97 -16.42 5.42
C PRO A 48 -6.15 -14.96 5.86
N ASN A 49 -6.01 -14.04 4.92
CA ASN A 49 -6.15 -12.61 5.19
C ASN A 49 -6.58 -11.86 3.91
N THR A 50 -7.04 -10.62 4.09
CA THR A 50 -7.42 -9.72 2.99
C THR A 50 -6.65 -8.41 3.10
N ALA A 51 -5.93 -8.04 2.05
CA ALA A 51 -5.29 -6.74 1.92
C ALA A 51 -6.30 -5.70 1.42
N ILE A 52 -6.55 -4.66 2.23
CA ILE A 52 -7.37 -3.48 1.86
C ILE A 52 -6.43 -2.30 1.64
N TYR A 53 -6.60 -1.58 0.52
CA TYR A 53 -5.78 -0.41 0.19
C TYR A 53 -6.41 0.45 -0.92
N PHE A 54 -5.98 1.71 -1.02
CA PHE A 54 -6.35 2.60 -2.13
C PHE A 54 -5.49 2.32 -3.37
N SER A 55 -6.08 2.34 -4.57
CA SER A 55 -5.35 2.21 -5.83
C SER A 55 -5.78 3.28 -6.82
N ALA A 56 -4.85 3.76 -7.65
CA ALA A 56 -5.14 4.76 -8.67
C ALA A 56 -4.29 4.55 -9.92
N GLY A 57 -4.86 4.82 -11.09
CA GLY A 57 -4.16 4.74 -12.37
C GLY A 57 -3.63 3.34 -12.71
N PHE A 58 -2.72 3.29 -13.69
CA PHE A 58 -2.13 2.02 -14.14
C PHE A 58 -1.21 1.38 -13.09
N VAL A 59 -0.54 2.20 -12.27
CA VAL A 59 0.32 1.72 -11.18
C VAL A 59 -0.51 1.00 -10.13
N GLY A 60 -1.68 1.53 -9.78
CA GLY A 60 -2.61 0.87 -8.86
C GLY A 60 -3.05 -0.51 -9.35
N LYS A 61 -3.36 -0.62 -10.65
CA LYS A 61 -3.71 -1.91 -11.28
C LYS A 61 -2.56 -2.91 -11.21
N GLU A 62 -1.32 -2.46 -11.43
CA GLU A 62 -0.14 -3.32 -11.34
C GLU A 62 0.15 -3.77 -9.91
N ILE A 63 -0.04 -2.88 -8.92
CA ILE A 63 0.02 -3.26 -7.49
C ILE A 63 -0.99 -4.37 -7.21
N THR A 64 -2.25 -4.20 -7.63
CA THR A 64 -3.30 -5.18 -7.39
C THR A 64 -3.01 -6.52 -8.08
N ARG A 65 -2.54 -6.51 -9.32
CA ARG A 65 -2.11 -7.72 -10.03
C ARG A 65 -1.04 -8.48 -9.23
N ARG A 66 0.01 -7.79 -8.78
CA ARG A 66 1.12 -8.43 -8.04
C ARG A 66 0.72 -8.92 -6.66
N VAL A 67 -0.16 -8.19 -5.94
CA VAL A 67 -0.70 -8.66 -4.66
C VAL A 67 -1.46 -9.97 -4.86
N GLN A 68 -2.32 -10.05 -5.87
CA GLN A 68 -3.07 -11.27 -6.17
C GLN A 68 -2.17 -12.43 -6.62
N GLU A 69 -1.12 -12.16 -7.41
CA GLU A 69 -0.12 -13.17 -7.82
C GLU A 69 0.67 -13.74 -6.64
N SER A 70 0.80 -12.99 -5.54
CA SER A 70 1.39 -13.50 -4.29
C SER A 70 0.46 -14.41 -3.49
N GLY A 71 -0.75 -14.69 -3.98
CA GLY A 71 -1.75 -15.51 -3.29
C GLY A 71 -2.55 -14.75 -2.22
N VAL A 72 -2.35 -13.44 -2.09
CA VAL A 72 -3.07 -12.58 -1.14
C VAL A 72 -4.38 -12.11 -1.75
N ARG A 73 -5.49 -12.27 -1.02
CA ARG A 73 -6.78 -11.67 -1.42
C ARG A 73 -6.67 -10.15 -1.31
N ALA A 74 -7.02 -9.45 -2.39
CA ALA A 74 -6.99 -8.00 -2.46
C ALA A 74 -8.40 -7.41 -2.55
N GLU A 75 -8.69 -6.41 -1.72
CA GLU A 75 -9.86 -5.55 -1.83
C GLU A 75 -9.40 -4.09 -2.02
N GLU A 76 -9.16 -3.73 -3.27
CA GLU A 76 -8.78 -2.36 -3.62
C GLU A 76 -9.97 -1.39 -3.58
N ILE A 77 -9.66 -0.13 -3.26
CA ILE A 77 -10.56 1.02 -3.38
C ILE A 77 -9.98 1.90 -4.47
N VAL A 78 -10.60 1.87 -5.64
CA VAL A 78 -10.10 2.58 -6.83
C VAL A 78 -10.48 4.05 -6.72
N LEU A 79 -9.47 4.91 -6.69
CA LEU A 79 -9.62 6.36 -6.77
C LEU A 79 -9.79 6.77 -8.23
N SER A 80 -10.69 7.73 -8.49
CA SER A 80 -11.00 8.23 -9.83
C SER A 80 -9.89 9.04 -10.46
N GLU A 81 -9.03 9.66 -9.64
CA GLU A 81 -7.96 10.57 -10.07
C GLU A 81 -6.59 10.18 -9.53
N GLY A 82 -5.55 10.66 -10.21
CA GLY A 82 -4.16 10.45 -9.82
C GLY A 82 -3.61 9.07 -10.18
N CYS A 83 -2.48 8.73 -9.57
CA CYS A 83 -1.77 7.48 -9.79
C CYS A 83 -1.12 7.01 -8.49
N SER A 84 -1.24 5.72 -8.16
CA SER A 84 -0.50 5.11 -7.06
C SER A 84 0.99 5.41 -7.20
N ARG A 85 1.67 5.64 -6.07
CA ARG A 85 3.08 6.04 -6.11
C ARG A 85 3.99 4.92 -6.59
N ILE A 86 5.05 5.30 -7.27
CA ILE A 86 6.21 4.46 -7.51
C ILE A 86 7.31 4.95 -6.56
N ASN A 87 7.92 4.03 -5.83
CA ASN A 87 9.11 4.34 -5.04
C ASN A 87 10.33 3.79 -5.77
N VAL A 88 11.41 4.56 -5.83
CA VAL A 88 12.68 4.09 -6.38
C VAL A 88 13.61 3.73 -5.22
N LYS A 89 14.17 2.53 -5.24
CA LYS A 89 15.09 2.03 -4.20
C LYS A 89 16.40 1.60 -4.83
N LEU A 90 17.49 2.28 -4.46
CA LEU A 90 18.86 1.97 -4.91
C LEU A 90 19.53 1.10 -3.84
N ARG A 91 19.85 -0.17 -4.14
CA ARG A 91 20.42 -1.06 -3.11
C ARG A 91 21.85 -0.69 -2.72
N GLU A 92 22.70 -0.37 -3.70
CA GLU A 92 24.14 -0.17 -3.48
C GLU A 92 24.48 1.21 -2.87
N MET A 93 23.55 2.17 -2.92
CA MET A 93 23.72 3.52 -2.38
C MET A 93 23.18 3.66 -0.95
N GLU A 94 23.70 2.86 -0.02
CA GLU A 94 23.26 2.89 1.40
C GLU A 94 21.73 2.70 1.59
N GLY A 95 21.06 2.08 0.61
CA GLY A 95 19.60 1.94 0.63
C GLY A 95 18.83 3.23 0.37
N THR A 96 19.43 4.21 -0.35
CA THR A 96 18.76 5.46 -0.75
C THR A 96 17.43 5.19 -1.44
N GLU A 97 16.38 5.87 -0.97
CA GLU A 97 15.03 5.75 -1.52
C GLU A 97 14.44 7.12 -1.91
N ILE A 98 13.70 7.12 -3.02
CA ILE A 98 12.89 8.24 -3.47
C ILE A 98 11.43 7.78 -3.45
N ASN A 99 10.67 8.31 -2.50
CA ASN A 99 9.26 7.96 -2.34
C ASN A 99 8.37 8.87 -3.18
N GLY A 100 7.51 8.27 -4.00
CA GLY A 100 6.46 9.02 -4.68
C GLY A 100 5.41 9.53 -3.69
N MET A 101 4.74 10.63 -4.04
CA MET A 101 3.71 11.23 -3.19
C MET A 101 2.45 10.34 -3.10
N GLY A 102 2.02 9.80 -4.24
CA GLY A 102 0.79 9.03 -4.36
C GLY A 102 -0.41 9.93 -4.69
N PRO A 103 -1.59 9.32 -4.90
CA PRO A 103 -2.80 10.03 -5.25
C PRO A 103 -3.40 10.71 -4.01
N ALA A 104 -4.14 11.78 -4.22
CA ALA A 104 -5.00 12.33 -3.19
C ALA A 104 -6.17 11.37 -2.95
N VAL A 105 -6.50 11.13 -1.67
CA VAL A 105 -7.68 10.36 -1.30
C VAL A 105 -8.85 11.33 -1.15
N SER A 106 -9.86 11.20 -2.02
CA SER A 106 -11.07 12.02 -1.96
C SER A 106 -12.02 11.56 -0.85
N GLN A 107 -13.04 12.36 -0.54
CA GLN A 107 -14.06 11.98 0.44
C GLN A 107 -14.80 10.71 0.00
N GLU A 108 -15.07 10.54 -1.29
CA GLU A 108 -15.69 9.32 -1.84
C GLU A 108 -14.81 8.09 -1.61
N GLY A 109 -13.48 8.26 -1.67
CA GLY A 109 -12.53 7.20 -1.31
C GLY A 109 -12.63 6.82 0.17
N ILE A 110 -12.72 7.82 1.06
CA ILE A 110 -12.90 7.59 2.51
C ILE A 110 -14.24 6.89 2.79
N ASP A 111 -15.31 7.29 2.11
CA ASP A 111 -16.63 6.67 2.28
C ASP A 111 -16.62 5.21 1.79
N ALA A 112 -15.98 4.94 0.64
CA ALA A 112 -15.79 3.59 0.13
C ALA A 112 -14.94 2.73 1.08
N LEU A 113 -13.94 3.31 1.74
CA LEU A 113 -13.20 2.65 2.81
C LEU A 113 -14.13 2.24 3.95
N TYR A 114 -14.97 3.13 4.44
CA TYR A 114 -15.90 2.79 5.52
C TYR A 114 -16.87 1.68 5.11
N GLN A 115 -17.38 1.68 3.88
CA GLN A 115 -18.21 0.59 3.34
C GLN A 115 -17.50 -0.77 3.32
N LYS A 116 -16.17 -0.78 3.12
CA LYS A 116 -15.37 -2.01 3.22
C LYS A 116 -15.26 -2.48 4.67
N LEU A 117 -14.99 -1.57 5.60
CA LEU A 117 -14.86 -1.86 7.03
C LEU A 117 -16.19 -2.26 7.69
N GLU A 118 -17.32 -1.83 7.13
CA GLU A 118 -18.66 -2.27 7.56
C GLU A 118 -18.87 -3.78 7.42
N LYS A 119 -18.12 -4.45 6.53
CA LYS A 119 -18.21 -5.90 6.32
C LYS A 119 -17.49 -6.73 7.38
N LEU A 120 -16.67 -6.10 8.23
CA LEU A 120 -15.99 -6.79 9.31
C LEU A 120 -16.99 -7.31 10.35
N VAL A 121 -16.75 -8.50 10.87
CA VAL A 121 -17.60 -9.16 11.86
C VAL A 121 -16.85 -9.39 13.17
N SER A 122 -17.60 -9.67 14.24
CA SER A 122 -17.01 -9.98 15.54
C SER A 122 -16.01 -11.14 15.43
N GLY A 123 -14.82 -10.96 15.96
CA GLY A 123 -13.70 -11.89 15.88
C GLY A 123 -12.68 -11.60 14.77
N ASP A 124 -12.98 -10.68 13.84
CA ASP A 124 -12.02 -10.23 12.84
C ASP A 124 -10.93 -9.35 13.45
N TYR A 125 -9.75 -9.35 12.82
CA TYR A 125 -8.62 -8.50 13.16
C TYR A 125 -8.34 -7.49 12.04
N LEU A 126 -8.28 -6.20 12.37
CA LEU A 126 -7.95 -5.12 11.45
C LEU A 126 -6.56 -4.55 11.75
N VAL A 127 -5.59 -4.91 10.90
CA VAL A 127 -4.26 -4.30 10.97
C VAL A 127 -4.24 -2.94 10.26
N LEU A 128 -4.13 -1.86 11.03
CA LEU A 128 -3.89 -0.50 10.53
C LEU A 128 -2.39 -0.24 10.43
N ALA A 129 -1.83 -0.16 9.22
CA ALA A 129 -0.39 0.00 9.05
C ALA A 129 -0.03 0.91 7.87
N GLY A 130 0.93 1.81 8.10
CA GLY A 130 1.45 2.72 7.08
C GLY A 130 1.42 4.17 7.55
N SER A 131 1.92 5.05 6.70
CA SER A 131 1.76 6.49 6.87
C SER A 131 0.37 6.93 6.39
N ILE A 132 -0.21 7.92 7.06
CA ILE A 132 -1.43 8.58 6.61
C ILE A 132 -1.02 9.60 5.53
N PRO A 133 -1.62 9.56 4.32
CA PRO A 133 -1.42 10.59 3.30
C PRO A 133 -1.80 11.95 3.86
N SER A 134 -1.08 13.02 3.49
CA SER A 134 -1.41 14.39 3.90
C SER A 134 -2.77 14.89 3.41
N THR A 135 -3.36 14.20 2.43
CA THR A 135 -4.71 14.48 1.92
C THR A 135 -5.81 13.83 2.75
N MET A 136 -5.48 13.00 3.73
CA MET A 136 -6.42 12.37 4.64
C MET A 136 -6.38 13.06 6.01
N PRO A 137 -7.48 13.00 6.78
CA PRO A 137 -7.44 13.40 8.18
C PRO A 137 -6.39 12.62 8.94
N GLU A 138 -5.50 13.29 9.67
CA GLU A 138 -4.51 12.63 10.55
C GLU A 138 -5.18 11.75 11.63
N THR A 139 -6.45 12.02 11.89
CA THR A 139 -7.30 11.30 12.85
C THR A 139 -7.85 10.00 12.31
N ILE A 140 -7.68 9.68 11.02
CA ILE A 140 -8.40 8.58 10.37
C ILE A 140 -8.25 7.22 11.09
N TYR A 141 -7.10 6.92 11.70
CA TYR A 141 -6.96 5.69 12.48
C TYR A 141 -7.83 5.69 13.73
N ARG A 142 -7.91 6.82 14.44
CA ARG A 142 -8.82 6.98 15.59
C ARG A 142 -10.27 6.88 15.13
N ASP A 143 -10.63 7.57 14.06
CA ASP A 143 -12.00 7.62 13.56
C ASP A 143 -12.48 6.23 13.10
N ILE A 144 -11.59 5.41 12.52
CA ILE A 144 -11.86 4.00 12.21
C ILE A 144 -12.07 3.18 13.48
N MET A 145 -11.19 3.31 14.49
CA MET A 145 -11.30 2.56 15.74
C MET A 145 -12.61 2.90 16.47
N GLU A 146 -12.98 4.18 16.55
CA GLU A 146 -14.25 4.63 17.16
C GLU A 146 -15.46 4.05 16.42
N LYS A 147 -15.42 3.97 15.09
CA LYS A 147 -16.52 3.41 14.29
C LYS A 147 -16.64 1.88 14.42
N LEU A 148 -15.56 1.20 14.80
CA LEU A 148 -15.53 -0.24 15.02
C LEU A 148 -15.72 -0.63 16.49
N ASP A 149 -15.73 0.35 17.40
CA ASP A 149 -15.89 0.10 18.83
C ASP A 149 -17.22 -0.63 19.14
N GLY A 150 -17.17 -1.55 20.10
CA GLY A 150 -18.30 -2.40 20.47
C GLY A 150 -18.72 -3.46 19.43
N ARG A 151 -18.08 -3.54 18.25
CA ARG A 151 -18.41 -4.55 17.22
C ARG A 151 -17.68 -5.89 17.40
N GLY A 152 -16.76 -5.98 18.36
CA GLY A 152 -15.94 -7.17 18.59
C GLY A 152 -14.88 -7.40 17.51
N VAL A 153 -14.51 -6.35 16.77
CA VAL A 153 -13.37 -6.34 15.83
C VAL A 153 -12.14 -5.84 16.58
N PHE A 154 -10.99 -6.49 16.39
CA PHE A 154 -9.74 -6.24 17.12
C PHE A 154 -8.69 -5.54 16.26
#